data_AF-A0A9P7KQB4-F1
#
_entry.id   AF-A0A9P7KQB4-F1
#
_cell.length_a   1.000
_cell.length_b   1.000
_cell.length_c   1.000
_cell.angle_alpha   90.00
_cell.angle_beta   90.00
_cell.angle_gamma   90.00
#
_symmetry.space_group_name_H-M   'P 1'
#
loop_
_entity.id
_entity.type
_entity.pdbx_description
1 polymer ?
#
loop_
_entity_poly.entity_id
_entity_poly.type
_entity_poly.pdbx_seq_one_letter_code
_entity_poly.pdbx_strand_id
1 'polypeptide(L)'
;MGVPNLTNSDMFHNWAKLPIPRQQFARESSEQMRLHFKNCKPLPGAEKLLLNLSCARSASGDKIELALASSTKSQTYEIKISRPETKSLLSFFQPERRVLGDDPRVRQGRGKPAPDIYLVALQSLNSTVESGRKPIMPNECLVFEDSVAGVEAARRAGMRVVWVPHLDVAVEYQAVQKDVLAGRTGRFEVGDDWQLGGIDDGWAESIPSLKHFNYEKYDIDMPS
;
A
#
# COMPACT_ATOMS: atom_id res chain seq x y z
N MET A 1 -0.51 -13.06 -0.60
CA MET A 1 -1.29 -14.12 -1.30
C MET A 1 -2.31 -13.47 -2.20
N GLY A 2 -2.26 -13.82 -3.50
CA GLY A 2 -3.25 -13.65 -4.57
C GLY A 2 -4.20 -12.45 -4.54
N VAL A 3 -4.01 -11.50 -5.47
CA VAL A 3 -5.06 -10.55 -5.86
C VAL A 3 -6.26 -11.36 -6.37
N PRO A 4 -7.46 -11.22 -5.78
CA PRO A 4 -8.63 -11.92 -6.28
C PRO A 4 -8.98 -11.45 -7.69
N ASN A 5 -9.33 -12.39 -8.56
CA ASN A 5 -9.92 -12.18 -9.89
C ASN A 5 -9.00 -11.76 -11.04
N LEU A 6 -7.76 -12.26 -11.16
CA LEU A 6 -7.06 -12.44 -12.46
C LEU A 6 -5.75 -13.23 -12.25
N THR A 7 -5.49 -14.17 -13.18
CA THR A 7 -4.21 -14.85 -13.52
C THR A 7 -3.43 -15.65 -12.44
N ASN A 8 -3.33 -15.19 -11.20
CA ASN A 8 -2.43 -15.80 -10.21
C ASN A 8 -2.93 -17.13 -9.61
N SER A 9 -4.24 -17.30 -9.45
CA SER A 9 -4.81 -18.57 -8.97
C SER A 9 -4.55 -19.70 -9.97
N ASP A 10 -4.65 -19.41 -11.27
CA ASP A 10 -4.44 -20.41 -12.31
C ASP A 10 -2.99 -20.82 -12.44
N MET A 11 -2.10 -19.84 -12.41
CA MET A 11 -0.66 -20.07 -12.37
C MET A 11 -0.27 -20.93 -11.17
N PHE A 12 -0.70 -20.58 -9.95
CA PHE A 12 -0.36 -21.34 -8.74
C PHE A 12 -0.90 -22.77 -8.79
N HIS A 13 -2.17 -22.94 -9.17
CA HIS A 13 -2.82 -24.25 -9.22
C HIS A 13 -2.11 -25.19 -10.20
N ASN A 14 -1.74 -24.67 -11.38
CA ASN A 14 -1.04 -25.42 -12.41
C ASN A 14 0.40 -25.76 -11.99
N TRP A 15 1.13 -24.79 -11.43
CA TRP A 15 2.50 -24.98 -10.95
C TRP A 15 2.57 -25.99 -9.79
N ALA A 16 1.69 -25.87 -8.80
CA ALA A 16 1.63 -26.74 -7.63
C ALA A 16 0.97 -28.10 -7.92
N LYS A 17 0.40 -28.30 -9.11
CA LYS A 17 -0.31 -29.52 -9.54
C LYS A 17 -1.34 -29.98 -8.50
N LEU A 18 -2.17 -29.06 -8.02
CA LEU A 18 -3.10 -29.35 -6.93
C LEU A 18 -4.12 -30.43 -7.34
N PRO A 19 -4.36 -31.46 -6.51
CA PRO A 19 -5.26 -32.57 -6.84
C PRO A 19 -6.74 -32.27 -6.54
N ILE A 20 -7.11 -30.99 -6.36
CA ILE A 20 -8.46 -30.56 -5.97
C ILE A 20 -9.02 -29.54 -6.97
N PRO A 21 -10.34 -29.44 -7.17
CA PRO A 21 -10.92 -28.42 -8.05
C PRO A 21 -10.65 -26.98 -7.57
N ARG A 22 -10.53 -26.04 -8.53
CA ARG A 22 -10.32 -24.60 -8.24
C ARG A 22 -11.35 -24.01 -7.29
N GLN A 23 -12.62 -24.36 -7.48
CA GLN A 23 -13.70 -23.88 -6.62
C GLN A 23 -13.55 -24.39 -5.19
N GLN A 24 -13.08 -25.63 -5.01
CA GLN A 24 -12.79 -26.17 -3.69
C GLN A 24 -11.62 -25.42 -3.05
N PHE A 25 -10.50 -25.26 -3.76
CA PHE A 25 -9.35 -24.50 -3.27
C PHE A 25 -9.72 -23.06 -2.86
N ALA A 26 -10.51 -22.37 -3.68
CA ALA A 26 -10.96 -21.01 -3.38
C ALA A 26 -11.82 -20.94 -2.12
N ARG A 27 -12.72 -21.90 -1.90
CA ARG A 27 -13.52 -22.00 -0.67
C ARG A 27 -12.63 -22.27 0.55
N GLU A 28 -11.80 -23.30 0.51
CA GLU A 28 -10.92 -23.68 1.62
C GLU A 28 -9.93 -22.56 1.94
N SER A 29 -9.33 -21.92 0.94
CA SER A 29 -8.44 -20.76 1.12
C SER A 29 -9.16 -19.59 1.80
N SER A 30 -10.41 -19.31 1.41
CA SER A 30 -11.22 -18.27 2.03
C SER A 30 -11.56 -18.58 3.48
N GLU A 31 -11.84 -19.85 3.80
CA GLU A 31 -12.06 -20.31 5.17
C GLU A 31 -10.80 -20.17 6.03
N GLN A 32 -9.65 -20.61 5.52
CA GLN A 32 -8.36 -20.46 6.21
C GLN A 32 -8.04 -18.98 6.44
N MET A 33 -8.21 -18.11 5.43
CA MET A 33 -8.04 -16.67 5.58
C MET A 33 -8.93 -16.09 6.68
N ARG A 34 -10.22 -16.48 6.73
CA ARG A 34 -11.16 -16.03 7.77
C ARG A 34 -10.74 -16.46 9.17
N LEU A 35 -10.17 -17.65 9.32
CA LEU A 35 -9.66 -18.15 10.60
C LEU A 35 -8.40 -17.38 11.05
N HIS A 36 -7.44 -17.18 10.13
CA HIS A 36 -6.15 -16.61 10.46
C HIS A 36 -6.14 -15.07 10.52
N PHE A 37 -6.94 -14.36 9.72
CA PHE A 37 -6.94 -12.90 9.71
C PHE A 37 -7.44 -12.27 11.01
N LYS A 38 -8.24 -13.01 11.81
CA LYS A 38 -8.60 -12.60 13.17
C LYS A 38 -7.39 -12.45 14.09
N ASN A 39 -6.26 -13.04 13.73
CA ASN A 39 -5.00 -13.01 14.49
C ASN A 39 -3.97 -12.05 13.88
N CYS A 40 -4.35 -11.22 12.90
CA CYS A 40 -3.47 -10.20 12.34
C CYS A 40 -2.96 -9.25 13.43
N LYS A 41 -1.69 -8.88 13.35
CA LYS A 41 -1.06 -7.92 14.26
C LYS A 41 -0.44 -6.78 13.44
N PRO A 42 -0.39 -5.56 13.98
CA PRO A 42 0.41 -4.48 13.42
C PRO A 42 1.87 -4.92 13.19
N LEU A 43 2.48 -4.44 12.10
CA LEU A 43 3.91 -4.62 11.91
C LEU A 43 4.69 -3.84 12.99
N PRO A 44 5.86 -4.34 13.43
CA PRO A 44 6.69 -3.61 14.38
C PRO A 44 7.02 -2.20 13.88
N GLY A 45 6.66 -1.19 14.68
CA GLY A 45 6.85 0.22 14.35
C GLY A 45 5.63 0.92 13.71
N ALA A 46 4.62 0.18 13.23
CA ALA A 46 3.46 0.77 12.56
C ALA A 46 2.65 1.71 13.47
N GLU A 47 2.39 1.29 14.72
CA GLU A 47 1.64 2.12 15.68
C GLU A 47 2.37 3.43 15.99
N LYS A 48 3.68 3.34 16.29
CA LYS A 48 4.51 4.52 16.56
C LYS A 48 4.57 5.43 15.32
N LEU A 49 4.72 4.84 14.13
CA LEU A 49 4.76 5.60 12.88
C LEU A 49 3.47 6.40 12.67
N LEU A 50 2.30 5.75 12.75
CA LEU A 50 1.02 6.44 12.54
C LEU A 50 0.72 7.46 13.64
N LEU A 51 1.05 7.15 14.90
CA LEU A 51 0.93 8.12 15.99
C LEU A 51 1.76 9.37 15.68
N ASN A 52 3.04 9.17 15.35
CA ASN A 52 3.95 10.25 15.01
C ASN A 52 3.47 11.08 13.82
N LEU A 53 3.05 10.43 12.72
CA LEU A 53 2.55 11.14 11.54
C LEU A 53 1.23 11.88 11.82
N SER A 54 0.38 11.36 12.72
CA SER A 54 -0.91 11.99 13.03
C SER A 54 -0.79 13.35 13.72
N CYS A 55 0.35 13.61 14.37
CA CYS A 55 0.67 14.86 15.04
C CYS A 55 1.78 15.67 14.35
N ALA A 56 2.40 15.12 13.30
CA ALA A 56 3.46 15.77 12.55
C ALA A 56 2.97 16.88 11.61
N ARG A 57 3.91 17.70 11.18
CA ARG A 57 3.72 18.76 10.19
C ARG A 57 4.71 18.60 9.03
N SER A 58 4.39 19.15 7.87
CA SER A 58 5.34 19.30 6.77
C SER A 58 6.26 20.51 7.01
N ALA A 59 7.29 20.64 6.18
CA ALA A 59 8.13 21.85 6.11
C ALA A 59 7.37 23.18 5.95
N SER A 60 6.16 23.16 5.37
CA SER A 60 5.31 24.35 5.26
C SER A 60 4.50 24.65 6.52
N GLY A 61 4.65 23.86 7.58
CA GLY A 61 3.89 23.94 8.83
C GLY A 61 2.50 23.31 8.74
N ASP A 62 2.16 22.72 7.59
CA ASP A 62 0.88 22.08 7.32
C ASP A 62 0.78 20.74 8.05
N LYS A 63 -0.40 20.41 8.59
CA LYS A 63 -0.62 19.09 9.21
C LYS A 63 -0.42 17.98 8.16
N ILE A 64 0.25 16.90 8.54
CA ILE A 64 0.33 15.68 7.72
C ILE A 64 -1.04 14.99 7.70
N GLU A 65 -1.57 14.79 6.49
CA GLU A 65 -2.84 14.09 6.27
C GLU A 65 -2.61 12.60 6.00
N LEU A 66 -3.47 11.74 6.54
CA LEU A 66 -3.36 10.28 6.45
C LEU A 66 -4.53 9.68 5.67
N ALA A 67 -4.23 8.78 4.72
CA ALA A 67 -5.19 7.94 4.00
C ALA A 67 -4.72 6.48 3.96
N LEU A 68 -5.68 5.57 3.82
CA LEU A 68 -5.42 4.13 3.66
C LEU A 68 -5.77 3.71 2.23
N ALA A 69 -4.84 3.05 1.54
CA ALA A 69 -5.05 2.49 0.20
C ALA A 69 -4.71 0.99 0.18
N SER A 70 -5.73 0.13 0.23
CA SER A 70 -5.56 -1.33 0.33
C SER A 70 -6.35 -2.07 -0.73
N SER A 71 -5.73 -3.05 -1.41
CA SER A 71 -6.44 -3.96 -2.32
C SER A 71 -7.31 -5.00 -1.59
N THR A 72 -7.36 -4.95 -0.26
CA THR A 72 -8.24 -5.81 0.55
C THR A 72 -9.69 -5.36 0.41
N LYS A 73 -10.61 -6.28 0.13
CA LYS A 73 -12.06 -6.00 0.10
C LYS A 73 -12.62 -5.71 1.49
N SER A 74 -13.72 -4.97 1.56
CA SER A 74 -14.36 -4.51 2.79
C SER A 74 -14.61 -5.63 3.81
N GLN A 75 -15.18 -6.77 3.39
CA GLN A 75 -15.42 -7.91 4.28
C GLN A 75 -14.14 -8.46 4.92
N THR A 76 -13.06 -8.57 4.15
CA THR A 76 -11.78 -9.07 4.64
C THR A 76 -11.08 -8.04 5.52
N TYR A 77 -11.24 -6.75 5.21
CA TYR A 77 -10.73 -5.66 6.03
C TYR A 77 -11.31 -5.71 7.44
N GLU A 78 -12.63 -5.86 7.58
CA GLU A 78 -13.30 -5.95 8.90
C GLU A 78 -12.77 -7.11 9.76
N ILE A 79 -12.46 -8.25 9.14
CA ILE A 79 -11.86 -9.39 9.86
C ILE A 79 -10.43 -9.07 10.30
N LYS A 80 -9.62 -8.42 9.45
CA LYS A 80 -8.24 -8.05 9.77
C LYS A 80 -8.15 -7.03 10.91
N ILE A 81 -9.19 -6.22 11.12
CA ILE A 81 -9.23 -5.21 12.18
C ILE A 81 -9.98 -5.65 13.44
N SER A 82 -10.37 -6.93 13.54
CA SER A 82 -11.22 -7.40 14.65
C SER A 82 -10.54 -7.34 16.02
N ARG A 83 -9.21 -7.24 16.07
CA ARG A 83 -8.46 -7.13 17.33
C ARG A 83 -8.34 -5.69 17.80
N PRO A 84 -8.27 -5.44 19.13
CA PRO A 84 -8.10 -4.10 19.67
C PRO A 84 -6.89 -3.36 19.12
N GLU A 85 -5.75 -4.03 18.98
CA GLU A 85 -4.50 -3.42 18.52
C GLU A 85 -4.60 -2.97 17.05
N THR A 86 -5.15 -3.83 16.18
CA THR A 86 -5.39 -3.48 14.77
C THR A 86 -6.47 -2.42 14.60
N LYS A 87 -7.50 -2.44 15.43
CA LYS A 87 -8.57 -1.43 15.43
C LYS A 87 -8.04 -0.07 15.84
N SER A 88 -7.18 -0.02 16.86
CA SER A 88 -6.50 1.22 17.28
C SER A 88 -5.51 1.73 16.25
N LEU A 89 -4.80 0.83 15.55
CA LEU A 89 -3.90 1.25 14.47
C LEU A 89 -4.69 1.90 13.31
N LEU A 90 -5.82 1.32 12.91
CA LEU A 90 -6.56 1.84 11.75
C LEU A 90 -7.53 2.98 12.08
N SER A 91 -7.67 3.36 13.35
CA SER A 91 -8.47 4.53 13.74
C SER A 91 -7.84 5.86 13.32
N PHE A 92 -6.54 5.90 13.02
CA PHE A 92 -5.87 7.08 12.48
C PHE A 92 -6.39 7.50 11.09
N PHE A 93 -7.03 6.59 10.35
CA PHE A 93 -7.60 6.87 9.04
C PHE A 93 -9.11 7.11 9.15
N GLN A 94 -9.56 8.31 8.78
CA GLN A 94 -11.00 8.60 8.72
C GLN A 94 -11.70 7.71 7.67
N PRO A 95 -12.95 7.27 7.88
CA PRO A 95 -13.66 6.36 6.98
C PRO A 95 -13.65 6.82 5.51
N GLU A 96 -13.82 8.12 5.25
CA GLU A 96 -13.88 8.72 3.91
C GLU A 96 -12.52 8.67 3.18
N ARG A 97 -11.43 8.52 3.94
CA ARG A 97 -10.04 8.44 3.47
C ARG A 97 -9.52 7.01 3.37
N ARG A 98 -10.40 6.01 3.50
CA ARG A 98 -10.08 4.59 3.30
C ARG A 98 -10.53 4.18 1.91
N VAL A 99 -9.58 3.77 1.08
CA VAL A 99 -9.80 3.20 -0.25
C VAL A 99 -9.49 1.71 -0.19
N LEU A 100 -10.53 0.90 -0.29
CA LEU A 100 -10.46 -0.56 -0.22
C LEU A 100 -10.53 -1.20 -1.61
N GLY A 101 -10.27 -2.51 -1.72
CA GLY A 101 -10.16 -3.20 -2.99
C GLY A 101 -11.47 -3.35 -3.76
N ASP A 102 -12.59 -3.07 -3.11
CA ASP A 102 -13.94 -3.01 -3.67
C ASP A 102 -14.51 -1.58 -3.69
N ASP A 103 -13.66 -0.56 -3.54
CA ASP A 103 -14.06 0.84 -3.66
C ASP A 103 -14.48 1.16 -5.12
N PRO A 104 -15.71 1.64 -5.36
CA PRO A 104 -16.21 1.88 -6.72
C PRO A 104 -15.50 3.02 -7.46
N ARG A 105 -14.75 3.87 -6.75
CA ARG A 105 -13.96 4.95 -7.35
C ARG A 105 -12.69 4.42 -8.04
N VAL A 106 -12.24 3.22 -7.67
CA VAL A 106 -11.13 2.54 -8.36
C VAL A 106 -11.71 1.81 -9.57
N ARG A 107 -11.29 2.21 -10.78
CA ARG A 107 -11.77 1.63 -12.02
C ARG A 107 -11.54 0.11 -12.04
N GLN A 108 -12.52 -0.64 -12.56
CA GLN A 108 -12.40 -2.09 -12.67
C GLN A 108 -11.19 -2.48 -13.51
N GLY A 109 -10.42 -3.47 -13.05
CA GLY A 109 -9.16 -3.88 -13.69
C GLY A 109 -7.99 -2.93 -13.45
N ARG A 110 -8.19 -1.80 -12.76
CA ARG A 110 -7.15 -0.82 -12.42
C ARG A 110 -6.72 -0.91 -10.95
N GLY A 111 -6.63 -2.13 -10.43
CA GLY A 111 -5.91 -2.38 -9.18
C GLY A 111 -4.40 -2.25 -9.37
N LYS A 112 -3.63 -2.25 -8.27
CA LYS A 112 -2.16 -2.26 -8.32
C LYS A 112 -1.69 -3.35 -9.31
N PRO A 113 -0.77 -3.03 -10.24
CA PRO A 113 0.14 -1.88 -10.25
C PRO A 113 -0.37 -0.60 -10.93
N ALA A 114 -1.66 -0.52 -11.31
CA ALA A 114 -2.24 0.76 -11.69
C ALA A 114 -2.20 1.79 -10.54
N PRO A 115 -2.06 3.10 -10.82
CA PRO A 115 -1.94 4.14 -9.79
C PRO A 115 -3.29 4.51 -9.15
N ASP A 116 -4.40 4.07 -9.73
CA ASP A 116 -5.75 4.54 -9.43
C ASP A 116 -6.08 4.54 -7.93
N ILE A 117 -5.70 3.50 -7.18
CA ILE A 117 -5.99 3.43 -5.73
C ILE A 117 -5.32 4.54 -4.92
N TYR A 118 -4.11 4.96 -5.30
CA TYR A 118 -3.40 6.06 -4.65
C TYR A 118 -3.94 7.43 -5.10
N LEU A 119 -4.30 7.57 -6.37
CA LEU A 119 -4.92 8.79 -6.88
C LEU A 119 -6.29 9.04 -6.23
N VAL A 120 -7.09 7.99 -6.04
CA VAL A 120 -8.36 8.07 -5.30
C VAL A 120 -8.12 8.41 -3.82
N ALA A 121 -7.08 7.86 -3.20
CA ALA A 121 -6.72 8.20 -1.82
C ALA A 121 -6.33 9.69 -1.69
N LEU A 122 -5.52 10.20 -2.62
CA LEU A 122 -5.16 11.62 -2.69
C LEU A 122 -6.40 12.51 -2.92
N GLN A 123 -7.30 12.12 -3.82
CA GLN A 123 -8.55 12.84 -4.01
C GLN A 123 -9.37 12.90 -2.72
N SER A 124 -9.44 11.79 -1.98
CA SER A 124 -10.15 11.71 -0.69
C SER A 124 -9.52 12.64 0.37
N LEU A 125 -8.19 12.74 0.41
CA LEU A 125 -7.49 13.70 1.26
C LEU A 125 -7.90 15.12 0.89
N ASN A 126 -7.74 15.50 -0.37
CA ASN A 126 -8.03 16.86 -0.85
C ASN A 126 -9.51 17.27 -0.70
N SER A 127 -10.46 16.33 -0.77
CA SER A 127 -11.88 16.62 -0.55
C SER A 127 -12.26 16.84 0.92
N THR A 128 -11.40 16.48 1.86
CA THR A 128 -11.66 16.59 3.32
C THR A 128 -10.77 17.61 4.02
N VAL A 129 -9.83 18.21 3.30
CA VAL A 129 -8.99 19.30 3.82
C VAL A 129 -9.83 20.58 3.86
N GLU A 130 -9.61 21.42 4.89
CA GLU A 130 -10.33 22.68 5.08
C GLU A 130 -10.30 23.60 3.85
N SER A 131 -11.44 24.21 3.55
CA SER A 131 -11.59 25.19 2.48
C SER A 131 -10.54 26.29 2.58
N GLY A 132 -9.74 26.46 1.53
CA GLY A 132 -8.70 27.48 1.44
C GLY A 132 -7.26 26.97 1.56
N ARG A 133 -7.04 25.71 1.96
CA ARG A 133 -5.71 25.08 1.83
C ARG A 133 -5.44 24.69 0.38
N LYS A 134 -4.18 24.79 -0.03
CA LYS A 134 -3.73 24.33 -1.34
C LYS A 134 -3.91 22.81 -1.44
N PRO A 135 -4.42 22.27 -2.56
CA PRO A 135 -4.50 20.83 -2.76
C PRO A 135 -3.11 20.18 -2.65
N ILE A 136 -3.05 19.05 -1.95
CA ILE A 136 -1.88 18.17 -1.89
C ILE A 136 -1.64 17.61 -3.28
N MET A 137 -0.41 17.76 -3.77
CA MET A 137 0.04 17.24 -5.06
C MET A 137 0.58 15.82 -4.92
N PRO A 138 0.61 15.01 -6.00
CA PRO A 138 1.16 13.67 -5.93
C PRO A 138 2.62 13.63 -5.45
N ASN A 139 3.42 14.64 -5.80
CA ASN A 139 4.81 14.76 -5.38
C ASN A 139 5.00 15.11 -3.90
N GLU A 140 3.94 15.54 -3.22
CA GLU A 140 3.90 15.80 -1.79
C GLU A 140 3.43 14.55 -1.00
N CYS A 141 3.10 13.45 -1.71
CA CYS A 141 2.62 12.21 -1.09
C CYS A 141 3.77 11.22 -0.83
N LEU A 142 3.74 10.58 0.34
CA LEU A 142 4.63 9.48 0.72
C LEU A 142 3.83 8.19 0.95
N VAL A 143 4.09 7.17 0.14
CA VAL A 143 3.44 5.86 0.22
C VAL A 143 4.31 4.88 1.01
N PHE A 144 3.70 4.09 1.90
CA PHE A 144 4.33 2.91 2.51
C PHE A 144 3.78 1.65 1.86
N GLU A 145 4.65 0.78 1.35
CA GLU A 145 4.26 -0.43 0.62
C GLU A 145 5.16 -1.62 0.95
N ASP A 146 4.63 -2.83 0.86
CA ASP A 146 5.40 -4.08 1.00
C ASP A 146 5.56 -4.82 -0.33
N SER A 147 4.67 -4.56 -1.30
CA SER A 147 4.57 -5.31 -2.54
C SER A 147 5.21 -4.57 -3.72
N VAL A 148 5.86 -5.30 -4.63
CA VAL A 148 6.44 -4.73 -5.86
C VAL A 148 5.37 -4.05 -6.73
N ALA A 149 4.19 -4.65 -6.85
CA ALA A 149 3.08 -4.05 -7.57
C ALA A 149 2.60 -2.73 -6.93
N GLY A 150 2.62 -2.64 -5.60
CA GLY A 150 2.29 -1.41 -4.89
C GLY A 150 3.34 -0.32 -5.05
N VAL A 151 4.63 -0.68 -5.01
CA VAL A 151 5.72 0.25 -5.34
C VAL A 151 5.50 0.84 -6.73
N GLU A 152 5.32 -0.01 -7.74
CA GLU A 152 5.08 0.45 -9.11
C GLU A 152 3.84 1.34 -9.22
N ALA A 153 2.73 0.98 -8.57
CA ALA A 153 1.53 1.83 -8.53
C ALA A 153 1.79 3.21 -7.90
N ALA A 154 2.58 3.29 -6.83
CA ALA A 154 2.93 4.55 -6.18
C ALA A 154 3.81 5.41 -7.09
N ARG A 155 4.79 4.80 -7.78
CA ARG A 155 5.63 5.50 -8.76
C ARG A 155 4.81 6.02 -9.93
N ARG A 156 3.92 5.19 -10.50
CA ARG A 156 2.96 5.59 -11.55
C ARG A 156 2.02 6.71 -11.13
N ALA A 157 1.71 6.79 -9.83
CA ALA A 157 0.91 7.89 -9.29
C ALA A 157 1.70 9.19 -9.13
N GLY A 158 3.02 9.21 -9.41
CA GLY A 158 3.88 10.37 -9.20
C GLY A 158 4.18 10.63 -7.73
N MET A 159 4.15 9.59 -6.88
CA MET A 159 4.33 9.68 -5.42
C MET A 159 5.69 9.10 -4.97
N ARG A 160 6.17 9.59 -3.82
CA ARG A 160 7.33 9.00 -3.13
C ARG A 160 6.92 7.68 -2.49
N VAL A 161 7.84 6.73 -2.35
CA VAL A 161 7.53 5.43 -1.75
C VAL A 161 8.63 4.91 -0.84
N VAL A 162 8.23 4.42 0.32
CA VAL A 162 9.05 3.62 1.24
C VAL A 162 8.63 2.17 1.10
N TRP A 163 9.50 1.36 0.51
CA TRP A 163 9.28 -0.07 0.34
C TRP A 163 9.76 -0.84 1.58
N VAL A 164 8.84 -1.50 2.27
CA VAL A 164 9.05 -2.29 3.49
C VAL A 164 8.67 -3.75 3.23
N PRO A 165 9.45 -4.47 2.40
CA PRO A 165 9.13 -5.83 2.03
C PRO A 165 9.27 -6.81 3.20
N HIS A 166 8.54 -7.93 3.11
CA HIS A 166 8.90 -9.13 3.87
C HIS A 166 10.31 -9.59 3.49
N LEU A 167 11.05 -10.22 4.41
CA LEU A 167 12.44 -10.63 4.19
C LEU A 167 12.60 -11.49 2.93
N ASP A 168 11.73 -12.49 2.75
CA ASP A 168 11.77 -13.38 1.58
C ASP A 168 11.56 -12.62 0.26
N VAL A 169 10.73 -11.56 0.27
CA VAL A 169 10.52 -10.70 -0.89
C VAL A 169 11.77 -9.84 -1.13
N ALA A 170 12.39 -9.32 -0.07
CA ALA A 170 13.64 -8.56 -0.20
C ALA A 170 14.76 -9.42 -0.83
N VAL A 171 14.90 -10.68 -0.39
CA VAL A 171 15.87 -11.63 -0.93
C VAL A 171 15.58 -11.95 -2.40
N GLU A 172 14.33 -12.28 -2.74
CA GLU A 172 13.92 -12.61 -4.11
C GLU A 172 14.24 -11.48 -5.11
N TYR A 173 14.10 -10.23 -4.69
CA TYR A 173 14.28 -9.06 -5.56
C TYR A 173 15.62 -8.34 -5.36
N GLN A 174 16.56 -8.87 -4.58
CA GLN A 174 17.81 -8.20 -4.25
C GLN A 174 18.61 -7.78 -5.50
N ALA A 175 18.67 -8.64 -6.52
CA ALA A 175 19.42 -8.39 -7.75
C ALA A 175 18.81 -7.27 -8.63
N VAL A 176 17.51 -7.02 -8.48
CA VAL A 176 16.73 -6.05 -9.28
C VAL A 176 16.08 -4.99 -8.40
N GLN A 177 16.61 -4.77 -7.20
CA GLN A 177 16.02 -3.87 -6.20
C GLN A 177 15.88 -2.44 -6.74
N LYS A 178 16.86 -1.97 -7.53
CA LYS A 178 16.81 -0.65 -8.17
C LYS A 178 15.62 -0.52 -9.13
N ASP A 179 15.34 -1.57 -9.89
CA ASP A 179 14.19 -1.60 -10.81
C ASP A 179 12.88 -1.65 -10.04
N VAL A 180 12.81 -2.37 -8.92
CA VAL A 180 11.65 -2.33 -8.01
C VAL A 180 11.39 -0.90 -7.54
N LEU A 181 12.41 -0.22 -7.02
CA LEU A 181 12.29 1.16 -6.51
C LEU A 181 11.93 2.16 -7.62
N ALA A 182 12.37 1.93 -8.86
CA ALA A 182 11.95 2.72 -10.01
C ALA A 182 10.52 2.39 -10.50
N GLY A 183 9.92 1.28 -10.04
CA GLY A 183 8.68 0.74 -10.60
C GLY A 183 8.87 0.13 -12.00
N ARG A 184 10.09 -0.25 -12.37
CA ARG A 184 10.48 -0.68 -13.72
C ARG A 184 10.80 -2.17 -13.83
N THR A 185 10.15 -3.01 -13.01
CA THR A 185 10.44 -4.45 -13.00
C THR A 185 10.07 -5.16 -14.30
N GLY A 186 9.27 -4.53 -15.18
CA GLY A 186 8.79 -5.13 -16.42
C GLY A 186 7.86 -6.33 -16.21
N ARG A 187 7.41 -6.57 -14.97
CA ARG A 187 6.59 -7.74 -14.60
C ARG A 187 5.11 -7.56 -14.88
N PHE A 188 4.67 -6.35 -15.19
CA PHE A 188 3.26 -6.01 -15.32
C PHE A 188 3.01 -5.17 -16.57
N GLU A 189 2.09 -5.64 -17.41
CA GLU A 189 1.64 -4.92 -18.61
C GLU A 189 0.42 -4.05 -18.25
N VAL A 190 0.69 -2.81 -17.83
CA VAL A 190 -0.35 -1.83 -17.51
C VAL A 190 -0.65 -0.90 -18.69
N GLY A 191 0.31 -0.80 -19.64
CA GLY A 191 0.26 0.07 -20.80
C GLY A 191 0.25 1.55 -20.41
N ASP A 192 1.37 2.07 -19.88
CA ASP A 192 1.60 3.51 -19.58
C ASP A 192 3.01 3.72 -18.97
N ASP A 193 4.06 3.28 -19.65
CA ASP A 193 5.40 3.16 -19.03
C ASP A 193 6.13 4.49 -18.85
N TRP A 194 5.61 5.57 -19.45
CA TRP A 194 6.07 6.94 -19.25
C TRP A 194 5.81 7.45 -17.82
N GLN A 195 4.91 6.81 -17.07
CA GLN A 195 4.59 7.16 -15.68
C GLN A 195 5.57 6.56 -14.67
N LEU A 196 6.54 5.75 -15.11
CA LEU A 196 7.48 5.07 -14.22
C LEU A 196 8.58 6.02 -13.71
N GLY A 197 9.02 5.77 -12.47
CA GLY A 197 10.09 6.54 -11.82
C GLY A 197 11.47 6.36 -12.47
N GLY A 198 12.44 7.18 -12.10
CA GLY A 198 13.84 7.00 -12.50
C GLY A 198 14.56 5.99 -11.61
N ILE A 199 15.61 5.35 -12.14
CA ILE A 199 16.55 4.59 -11.31
C ILE A 199 17.38 5.58 -10.49
N ASP A 200 17.52 5.30 -9.19
CA ASP A 200 18.32 6.11 -8.25
C ASP A 200 17.92 7.61 -8.21
N ASP A 201 16.66 7.93 -8.51
CA ASP A 201 16.15 9.32 -8.53
C ASP A 201 15.78 9.88 -7.14
N GLY A 202 16.02 9.11 -6.08
CA GLY A 202 15.78 9.49 -4.68
C GLY A 202 14.31 9.49 -4.25
N TRP A 203 13.37 9.12 -5.13
CA TRP A 203 11.95 9.12 -4.82
C TRP A 203 11.43 7.84 -4.17
N ALA A 204 12.23 6.79 -4.21
CA ALA A 204 11.92 5.52 -3.58
C ALA A 204 13.08 5.06 -2.71
N GLU A 205 12.78 4.50 -1.56
CA GLU A 205 13.77 3.81 -0.73
C GLU A 205 13.23 2.48 -0.23
N SER A 206 14.12 1.61 0.25
CA SER A 206 13.73 0.42 0.99
C SER A 206 14.27 0.46 2.40
N ILE A 207 13.41 0.14 3.37
CA ILE A 207 13.80 -0.04 4.77
C ILE A 207 13.34 -1.43 5.26
N PRO A 208 14.11 -2.11 6.11
CA PRO A 208 13.76 -3.46 6.59
C PRO A 208 12.65 -3.45 7.65
N SER A 209 12.33 -2.28 8.23
CA SER A 209 11.32 -2.14 9.28
C SER A 209 10.87 -0.68 9.40
N LEU A 210 9.58 -0.48 9.72
CA LEU A 210 9.02 0.84 10.05
C LEU A 210 9.65 1.47 11.30
N LYS A 211 10.34 0.69 12.14
CA LYS A 211 11.11 1.23 13.28
C LYS A 211 12.25 2.15 12.88
N HIS A 212 12.71 2.07 11.64
CA HIS A 212 13.86 2.83 11.12
C HIS A 212 13.44 3.96 10.17
N PHE A 213 12.16 4.34 10.16
CA PHE A 213 11.71 5.43 9.30
C PHE A 213 12.36 6.77 9.72
N ASN A 214 13.01 7.43 8.76
CA ASN A 214 13.70 8.70 8.97
C ASN A 214 12.77 9.86 8.58
N TYR A 215 12.17 10.52 9.58
CA TYR A 215 11.26 11.65 9.36
C TYR A 215 11.93 12.86 8.71
N GLU A 216 13.17 13.18 9.12
CA GLU A 216 13.92 14.35 8.62
C GLU A 216 14.20 14.26 7.12
N LYS A 217 14.46 13.05 6.58
CA LYS A 217 14.66 12.82 5.14
C LYS A 217 13.44 13.22 4.28
N TYR A 218 12.26 13.28 4.88
CA TYR A 218 11.02 13.61 4.22
C TYR A 218 10.49 15.00 4.61
N ASP A 219 11.31 15.80 5.30
CA ASP A 219 10.93 17.12 5.82
C ASP A 219 9.64 17.05 6.67
N ILE A 220 9.54 15.98 7.48
CA ILE A 220 8.43 15.76 8.40
C ILE A 220 8.87 16.23 9.80
N ASP A 221 8.27 17.34 10.23
CA ASP A 221 8.51 17.95 11.52
C ASP A 221 7.68 17.25 12.60
N MET A 222 8.38 16.62 13.54
CA MET A 222 7.77 16.04 14.73
C MET A 222 7.42 17.15 15.73
N PRO A 223 6.22 17.14 16.34
CA PRO A 223 5.91 18.09 17.40
C PRO A 223 6.89 17.94 18.56
N SER A 224 7.34 19.09 19.06
CA SER A 224 8.22 19.23 20.23
C SER A 224 7.59 18.71 21.51
#